data_AF-A0A6A5CGW1-F1
#
_entry.id   AF-A0A6A5CGW1-F1
#
_cell.length_a   1.000
_cell.length_b   1.000
_cell.length_c   1.000
_cell.angle_alpha   90.00
_cell.angle_beta   90.00
_cell.angle_gamma   90.00
#
_symmetry.space_group_name_H-M   'P 1'
#
loop_
_entity.id
_entity.type
_entity.pdbx_description
1 polymer ?
#
loop_
_entity_poly.entity_id
_entity_poly.type
_entity_poly.pdbx_seq_one_letter_code
_entity_poly.pdbx_strand_id
1 'polypeptide(L)'
;MQQISSCIVRTDVSRSMLSSFLQHNNTLRNYLICKTNSRVMMHLMNHTHLDTREFSLNSNLPYLHHHNNANDDDALTTQCLSSNPLKSLPNDCSTIPISIYFHWPFCQSICSYCDFNRYKRDLTSIQNLDPHNSNNNIGYQMMKTYLLILEDFKRQMKNLNPQNNYELVSIFFGGGTPSTMNPLMMEELISKSMEIFSSNRDGVEISMEANPTSIESAKLLNFHKAGINRLSIGVQSFDSDCLKTLGREHSVDEAMYAIENAKNIFGNDSLSIDLMFGLPQHKTNRTIWEKTLKKALSLDLAHISLYQLTIEKNTKYYKLFNEEKDLPNEDEYSYMYDYTIDTCHSAGLEMYEVSNFAKPGKECKHNIMYWRSIYDFVGIGPGAHGRLTNYETRQRYSTIQVLKPEDWIEKASLDFSTRNSNPALLLGNIKQENLSEMQQIEELFMMGLRMAKEGVKESSLKYINSSMTFEKLFSSNLINRLIEHDYLSLVEEAEERRMVATRKGINVLDILLGTLFSENPNN
;
A
#
# COMPACT_ATOMS: atom_id res chain seq x y z
N MET A 1 1.00 1.61 4.20
CA MET A 1 1.89 0.94 3.22
C MET A 1 2.73 -0.21 3.81
N GLN A 2 3.61 -0.01 4.79
CA GLN A 2 4.53 -1.10 5.21
C GLN A 2 3.89 -2.32 5.90
N GLN A 3 2.65 -2.22 6.40
CA GLN A 3 1.82 -3.37 6.81
C GLN A 3 1.56 -4.39 5.69
N ILE A 4 1.84 -4.07 4.42
CA ILE A 4 1.66 -4.96 3.26
C ILE A 4 2.98 -5.63 2.84
N SER A 5 4.13 -5.10 3.29
CA SER A 5 5.46 -5.66 2.97
C SER A 5 5.63 -7.09 3.51
N SER A 6 4.95 -7.42 4.61
CA SER A 6 4.86 -8.77 5.18
C SER A 6 4.01 -9.75 4.38
N CYS A 7 3.14 -9.30 3.45
CA CYS A 7 2.27 -10.18 2.66
C CYS A 7 2.91 -10.68 1.36
N ILE A 8 3.91 -9.98 0.83
CA ILE A 8 4.38 -10.15 -0.56
C ILE A 8 5.53 -11.20 -0.70
N VAL A 9 6.02 -11.79 0.40
CA VAL A 9 7.24 -12.62 0.39
C VAL A 9 7.03 -14.00 1.02
N ARG A 10 6.91 -15.04 0.17
CA ARG A 10 6.86 -16.50 0.45
C ARG A 10 5.50 -17.10 0.82
N THR A 11 4.87 -17.73 -0.18
CA THR A 11 3.88 -18.79 -0.03
C THR A 11 4.57 -20.16 -0.05
N ASP A 12 4.74 -20.78 1.12
CA ASP A 12 5.28 -22.15 1.23
C ASP A 12 4.53 -22.89 2.37
N VAL A 13 3.33 -23.39 2.06
CA VAL A 13 2.43 -24.05 3.03
C VAL A 13 2.38 -25.54 2.72
N SER A 14 2.71 -26.37 3.70
CA SER A 14 2.82 -27.82 3.49
C SER A 14 1.45 -28.49 3.28
N ARG A 15 1.38 -29.34 2.25
CA ARG A 15 0.14 -30.01 1.75
C ARG A 15 -0.62 -30.89 2.78
N SER A 16 -0.12 -31.06 4.01
CA SER A 16 -0.67 -31.99 5.01
C SER A 16 -1.79 -31.45 5.91
N MET A 17 -2.07 -30.14 5.90
CA MET A 17 -3.16 -29.56 6.73
C MET A 17 -4.53 -29.46 6.02
N LEU A 18 -4.59 -29.58 4.69
CA LEU A 18 -5.81 -29.27 3.92
C LEU A 18 -6.82 -30.44 3.83
N SER A 19 -6.38 -31.70 4.00
CA SER A 19 -7.22 -32.88 3.73
C SER A 19 -8.37 -33.12 4.73
N SER A 20 -8.31 -32.52 5.92
CA SER A 20 -9.34 -32.69 6.96
C SER A 20 -10.54 -31.74 6.81
N PHE A 21 -10.40 -30.65 6.07
CA PHE A 21 -11.37 -29.54 6.08
C PHE A 21 -12.69 -29.84 5.35
N LEU A 22 -12.73 -30.88 4.50
CA LEU A 22 -13.79 -31.08 3.50
C LEU A 22 -14.56 -32.41 3.58
N GLN A 23 -14.37 -33.24 4.61
CA GLN A 23 -14.93 -34.61 4.61
C GLN A 23 -16.00 -34.98 5.65
N HIS A 24 -16.21 -34.21 6.73
CA HIS A 24 -17.10 -34.65 7.82
C HIS A 24 -18.13 -33.61 8.27
N ASN A 25 -19.39 -33.81 7.86
CA ASN A 25 -20.55 -33.25 8.56
C ASN A 25 -20.81 -34.01 9.89
N ASN A 26 -21.53 -33.36 10.81
CA ASN A 26 -22.11 -33.94 12.05
C ASN A 26 -21.17 -34.27 13.24
N THR A 27 -20.13 -33.46 13.50
CA THR A 27 -19.55 -33.37 14.86
C THR A 27 -19.15 -31.94 15.29
N LEU A 28 -19.99 -30.94 14.97
CA LEU A 28 -19.80 -29.53 15.33
C LEU A 28 -19.81 -29.27 16.85
N ARG A 29 -18.64 -29.36 17.53
CA ARG A 29 -18.39 -28.58 18.76
C ARG A 29 -16.95 -28.44 19.27
N ASN A 30 -15.97 -29.19 18.75
CA ASN A 30 -14.57 -29.05 19.11
C ASN A 30 -13.70 -29.16 17.84
N TYR A 31 -12.52 -28.54 17.84
CA TYR A 31 -11.62 -28.38 16.67
C TYR A 31 -12.13 -27.47 15.55
N LEU A 32 -12.32 -26.20 15.90
CA LEU A 32 -12.05 -25.04 15.04
C LEU A 32 -10.97 -24.18 15.71
N ILE A 33 -10.59 -23.04 15.11
CA ILE A 33 -9.57 -22.09 15.62
C ILE A 33 -8.13 -22.62 15.53
N CYS A 34 -7.52 -22.51 14.34
CA CYS A 34 -6.11 -22.82 14.13
C CYS A 34 -5.23 -21.57 14.29
N LYS A 35 -4.98 -21.19 15.56
CA LYS A 35 -3.93 -20.27 16.07
C LYS A 35 -3.24 -19.37 15.03
N THR A 36 -3.63 -18.10 15.01
CA THR A 36 -2.84 -16.91 14.57
C THR A 36 -1.31 -17.13 14.63
N ASN A 37 -0.69 -17.49 13.49
CA ASN A 37 0.75 -17.74 13.44
C ASN A 37 1.39 -17.35 12.11
N SER A 38 2.12 -16.23 12.13
CA SER A 38 3.13 -15.86 11.12
C SER A 38 4.39 -16.77 11.22
N ARG A 39 4.21 -18.10 11.17
CA ARG A 39 5.25 -19.12 11.45
C ARG A 39 5.92 -19.74 10.21
N VAL A 40 5.96 -19.05 9.07
CA VAL A 40 6.80 -19.45 7.91
C VAL A 40 7.69 -18.31 7.37
N MET A 41 8.23 -17.44 8.24
CA MET A 41 9.17 -16.37 7.83
C MET A 41 10.28 -16.09 8.86
N MET A 42 11.25 -16.99 8.95
CA MET A 42 12.72 -16.71 9.04
C MET A 42 13.50 -17.92 9.56
N HIS A 43 14.10 -18.69 8.64
CA HIS A 43 15.44 -19.28 8.81
C HIS A 43 16.02 -19.72 7.46
N LEU A 44 17.27 -20.21 7.49
CA LEU A 44 18.06 -20.74 6.36
C LEU A 44 18.49 -19.72 5.28
N MET A 45 19.53 -18.96 5.63
CA MET A 45 20.76 -18.94 4.82
C MET A 45 21.97 -18.87 5.75
N ASN A 46 22.76 -19.96 5.83
CA ASN A 46 24.17 -19.90 6.22
C ASN A 46 24.85 -21.26 5.91
N HIS A 47 25.90 -21.23 5.10
CA HIS A 47 26.62 -22.38 4.52
C HIS A 47 25.74 -23.27 3.63
N THR A 48 26.16 -23.71 2.44
CA THR A 48 27.50 -24.15 2.04
C THR A 48 28.05 -23.50 0.76
N HIS A 49 29.37 -23.42 0.65
CA HIS A 49 30.04 -23.30 -0.66
C HIS A 49 29.82 -24.56 -1.50
N LEU A 50 29.76 -24.41 -2.82
CA LEU A 50 30.24 -25.40 -3.78
C LEU A 50 30.57 -24.70 -5.11
N ASP A 51 31.76 -24.98 -5.67
CA ASP A 51 32.16 -24.57 -7.01
C ASP A 51 31.40 -25.34 -8.09
N THR A 52 31.18 -24.70 -9.24
CA THR A 52 31.41 -25.35 -10.54
C THR A 52 31.76 -24.32 -11.62
N ARG A 53 32.42 -24.77 -12.69
CA ARG A 53 33.12 -23.92 -13.66
C ARG A 53 32.32 -23.67 -14.94
N GLU A 54 32.74 -22.59 -15.60
CA GLU A 54 32.83 -22.40 -17.06
C GLU A 54 32.17 -23.45 -17.97
N PHE A 55 31.33 -22.96 -18.90
CA PHE A 55 31.52 -23.29 -20.31
C PHE A 55 31.19 -22.08 -21.18
N SER A 56 31.99 -21.86 -22.22
CA SER A 56 31.78 -20.83 -23.25
C SER A 56 31.62 -21.49 -24.61
N LEU A 57 30.94 -20.82 -25.55
CA LEU A 57 31.05 -21.08 -26.98
C LEU A 57 30.52 -19.88 -27.79
N ASN A 58 31.23 -19.51 -28.86
CA ASN A 58 30.88 -18.43 -29.77
C ASN A 58 30.31 -18.98 -31.09
N SER A 59 29.33 -18.30 -31.71
CA SER A 59 29.23 -18.25 -33.19
C SER A 59 28.46 -17.05 -33.75
N ASN A 60 29.23 -16.17 -34.38
CA ASN A 60 28.92 -15.26 -35.50
C ASN A 60 28.10 -15.93 -36.65
N LEU A 61 27.44 -15.28 -37.63
CA LEU A 61 27.15 -13.86 -37.99
C LEU A 61 25.90 -13.83 -38.96
N PRO A 62 25.76 -13.04 -40.07
CA PRO A 62 24.86 -11.86 -40.13
C PRO A 62 23.85 -11.78 -41.32
N TYR A 63 22.92 -10.79 -41.34
CA TYR A 63 22.77 -9.73 -42.39
C TYR A 63 21.47 -8.87 -42.30
N LEU A 64 21.45 -7.73 -43.01
CA LEU A 64 20.34 -6.79 -43.27
C LEU A 64 19.95 -6.87 -44.78
N HIS A 65 18.91 -6.29 -45.41
CA HIS A 65 18.17 -4.99 -45.37
C HIS A 65 16.80 -5.18 -46.12
N HIS A 66 15.81 -4.26 -46.36
CA HIS A 66 15.48 -2.86 -46.01
C HIS A 66 13.96 -2.57 -46.27
N HIS A 67 13.48 -1.39 -45.87
CA HIS A 67 12.37 -0.53 -46.38
C HIS A 67 11.26 -1.04 -47.35
N ASN A 68 10.01 -0.61 -47.08
CA ASN A 68 9.40 0.53 -47.80
C ASN A 68 8.18 1.16 -47.08
N ASN A 69 7.74 2.34 -47.54
CA ASN A 69 6.71 3.21 -46.91
C ASN A 69 5.34 3.10 -47.61
N ALA A 70 4.24 3.50 -46.94
CA ALA A 70 3.46 4.73 -47.27
C ALA A 70 2.05 4.81 -46.61
N ASN A 71 1.78 5.98 -46.01
CA ASN A 71 0.54 6.79 -46.01
C ASN A 71 -0.84 6.31 -45.49
N ASP A 72 -1.42 7.21 -44.68
CA ASP A 72 -2.83 7.72 -44.59
C ASP A 72 -3.99 6.70 -44.39
N ASP A 73 -4.85 6.85 -43.37
CA ASP A 73 -5.83 7.94 -43.25
C ASP A 73 -6.33 8.22 -41.80
N ASP A 74 -6.96 9.36 -41.58
CA ASP A 74 -7.49 9.83 -40.27
C ASP A 74 -8.86 9.21 -39.90
N ALA A 75 -8.99 8.58 -38.71
CA ALA A 75 -10.29 8.15 -38.18
C ALA A 75 -10.38 8.07 -36.64
N LEU A 76 -11.10 9.04 -36.05
CA LEU A 76 -11.88 8.92 -34.79
C LEU A 76 -11.15 8.41 -33.52
N THR A 77 -10.34 9.29 -32.94
CA THR A 77 -9.94 9.27 -31.52
C THR A 77 -11.16 9.30 -30.60
N THR A 78 -11.69 8.13 -30.25
CA THR A 78 -12.95 8.00 -29.51
C THR A 78 -12.73 8.14 -28.00
N GLN A 79 -13.02 9.35 -27.51
CA GLN A 79 -13.27 9.76 -26.12
C GLN A 79 -13.00 8.73 -25.00
N CYS A 80 -11.85 8.86 -24.34
CA CYS A 80 -11.70 8.48 -22.93
C CYS A 80 -11.83 9.72 -22.02
N LEU A 81 -12.84 10.57 -22.26
CA LEU A 81 -13.21 11.72 -21.41
C LEU A 81 -13.94 11.27 -20.12
N SER A 82 -13.47 10.19 -19.52
CA SER A 82 -13.84 9.77 -18.17
C SER A 82 -13.23 10.76 -17.17
N SER A 83 -14.04 11.45 -16.38
CA SER A 83 -13.58 12.40 -15.36
C SER A 83 -12.88 11.76 -14.14
N ASN A 84 -12.53 10.48 -14.23
CA ASN A 84 -11.73 9.76 -13.24
C ASN A 84 -10.90 8.65 -13.94
N PRO A 85 -9.59 8.85 -14.17
CA PRO A 85 -8.74 7.89 -14.91
C PRO A 85 -8.56 6.56 -14.18
N LEU A 86 -8.93 6.49 -12.90
CA LEU A 86 -8.84 5.26 -12.10
C LEU A 86 -9.90 4.21 -12.44
N LYS A 87 -10.92 4.52 -13.26
CA LYS A 87 -12.06 3.62 -13.51
C LYS A 87 -11.81 2.54 -14.58
N SER A 88 -10.92 2.81 -15.54
CA SER A 88 -10.64 2.02 -16.75
C SER A 88 -9.26 1.36 -16.71
N LEU A 89 -9.00 0.32 -17.53
CA LEU A 89 -7.69 -0.33 -17.52
C LEU A 89 -6.61 0.60 -18.12
N PRO A 90 -5.32 0.45 -17.75
CA PRO A 90 -4.24 1.27 -18.28
C PRO A 90 -4.09 1.28 -19.81
N ASN A 91 -4.60 0.24 -20.51
CA ASN A 91 -4.56 0.15 -21.97
C ASN A 91 -5.77 0.80 -22.65
N ASP A 92 -6.86 1.07 -21.92
CA ASP A 92 -8.11 1.63 -22.45
C ASP A 92 -8.08 3.19 -22.44
N CYS A 93 -7.05 3.75 -21.81
CA CYS A 93 -6.86 5.18 -21.60
C CYS A 93 -5.82 5.75 -22.59
N SER A 94 -5.98 7.02 -22.96
CA SER A 94 -4.93 7.79 -23.65
C SER A 94 -3.70 8.02 -22.77
N THR A 95 -3.84 7.87 -21.46
CA THR A 95 -2.85 8.11 -20.42
C THR A 95 -2.76 6.92 -19.46
N ILE A 96 -1.58 6.65 -18.91
CA ILE A 96 -1.33 5.54 -17.99
C ILE A 96 -1.27 6.07 -16.55
N PRO A 97 -2.22 5.71 -15.66
CA PRO A 97 -2.19 6.16 -14.27
C PRO A 97 -0.93 5.69 -13.54
N ILE A 98 -0.24 6.63 -12.87
CA ILE A 98 0.89 6.35 -11.99
C ILE A 98 0.79 7.16 -10.69
N SER A 99 1.44 6.69 -9.63
CA SER A 99 1.56 7.41 -8.36
C SER A 99 2.97 7.35 -7.78
N ILE A 100 3.29 8.25 -6.85
CA ILE A 100 4.60 8.30 -6.19
C ILE A 100 4.40 8.15 -4.68
N TYR A 101 5.21 7.30 -4.06
CA TYR A 101 5.34 7.20 -2.61
C TYR A 101 6.72 7.68 -2.16
N PHE A 102 6.74 8.70 -1.30
CA PHE A 102 7.93 9.14 -0.58
C PHE A 102 7.91 8.60 0.85
N HIS A 103 8.83 7.67 1.14
CA HIS A 103 8.96 7.08 2.46
C HIS A 103 9.91 7.90 3.35
N TRP A 104 9.38 8.77 4.19
CA TRP A 104 10.16 9.52 5.17
C TRP A 104 10.32 8.70 6.47
N PRO A 105 11.51 8.14 6.76
CA PRO A 105 11.66 7.05 7.72
C PRO A 105 11.87 7.53 9.16
N PHE A 106 11.79 8.83 9.42
CA PHE A 106 12.19 9.41 10.71
C PHE A 106 11.00 9.69 11.64
N CYS A 107 11.22 9.44 12.93
CA CYS A 107 10.31 9.79 14.02
C CYS A 107 11.07 10.46 15.18
N GLN A 108 10.41 11.35 15.90
CA GLN A 108 10.90 11.86 17.20
C GLN A 108 10.81 10.79 18.30
N SER A 109 9.80 9.92 18.22
CA SER A 109 9.55 8.81 19.14
C SER A 109 8.97 7.60 18.39
N ILE A 110 9.17 6.39 18.94
CA ILE A 110 8.72 5.14 18.31
C ILE A 110 7.66 4.50 19.20
N CYS A 111 6.42 4.56 18.70
CA CYS A 111 5.21 3.97 19.30
C CYS A 111 5.40 2.47 19.57
N SER A 112 4.72 1.92 20.59
CA SER A 112 5.01 0.57 21.08
C SER A 112 4.71 -0.54 20.08
N TYR A 113 3.68 -0.35 19.26
CA TYR A 113 3.11 -1.28 18.26
C TYR A 113 3.66 -1.13 16.83
N CYS A 114 4.35 -0.04 16.52
CA CYS A 114 4.75 0.27 15.14
C CYS A 114 5.88 -0.65 14.69
N ASP A 115 5.73 -1.36 13.56
CA ASP A 115 6.78 -2.16 12.91
C ASP A 115 7.22 -1.70 11.52
N PHE A 116 7.01 -0.41 11.21
CA PHE A 116 7.45 0.21 9.95
C PHE A 116 8.99 0.34 9.84
N ASN A 117 9.51 0.84 8.74
CA ASN A 117 10.93 1.17 8.57
C ASN A 117 11.26 2.53 9.23
N ARG A 118 11.16 2.57 10.56
CA ARG A 118 11.22 3.80 11.37
C ARG A 118 12.52 3.93 12.18
N TYR A 119 13.14 5.11 12.13
CA TYR A 119 14.37 5.44 12.83
C TYR A 119 14.18 6.67 13.72
N LYS A 120 14.59 6.59 14.99
CA LYS A 120 14.59 7.75 15.87
C LYS A 120 15.70 8.73 15.46
N ARG A 121 15.34 9.99 15.25
CA ARG A 121 16.26 11.12 15.02
C ARG A 121 15.76 12.34 15.79
N ASP A 122 16.66 13.30 16.01
CA ASP A 122 16.29 14.62 16.51
C ASP A 122 15.73 15.49 15.37
N LEU A 123 14.81 16.41 15.67
CA LEU A 123 14.20 17.25 14.64
C LEU A 123 15.22 18.18 13.96
N THR A 124 16.24 18.66 14.67
CA THR A 124 17.23 19.60 14.10
C THR A 124 18.09 18.95 13.02
N SER A 125 18.43 17.66 13.14
CA SER A 125 19.26 16.96 12.16
C SER A 125 18.50 16.51 10.90
N ILE A 126 17.17 16.47 10.95
CA ILE A 126 16.32 16.08 9.80
C ILE A 126 15.57 17.27 9.15
N GLN A 127 15.45 18.42 9.84
CA GLN A 127 14.78 19.63 9.30
C GLN A 127 15.74 20.72 8.81
N ASN A 128 17.01 20.70 9.23
CA ASN A 128 18.00 21.65 8.72
C ASN A 128 18.27 21.38 7.22
N LEU A 129 18.28 22.44 6.40
CA LEU A 129 18.58 22.36 4.96
C LEU A 129 19.84 23.16 4.56
N ASP A 130 20.65 23.60 5.53
CA ASP A 130 21.89 24.35 5.30
C ASP A 130 22.89 23.55 4.42
N PRO A 131 23.22 24.05 3.21
CA PRO A 131 24.16 23.38 2.31
C PRO A 131 25.61 23.42 2.84
N HIS A 132 25.96 24.39 3.69
CA HIS A 132 27.31 24.56 4.23
C HIS A 132 27.68 23.50 5.28
N ASN A 133 26.69 22.82 5.86
CA ASN A 133 26.88 21.70 6.81
C ASN A 133 26.43 20.35 6.21
N SER A 134 26.39 20.25 4.89
CA SER A 134 25.74 19.16 4.15
C SER A 134 26.27 17.75 4.45
N ASN A 135 27.56 17.57 4.79
CA ASN A 135 28.15 16.26 5.02
C ASN A 135 27.75 15.60 6.37
N ASN A 136 27.29 16.40 7.35
CA ASN A 136 26.81 15.90 8.65
C ASN A 136 25.28 16.02 8.80
N ASN A 137 24.60 16.60 7.81
CA ASN A 137 23.17 16.88 7.84
C ASN A 137 22.37 15.83 7.05
N ILE A 138 21.79 14.86 7.77
CA ILE A 138 21.01 13.77 7.17
C ILE A 138 19.74 14.28 6.44
N GLY A 139 19.08 15.34 6.94
CA GLY A 139 17.91 15.93 6.28
C GLY A 139 18.22 16.48 4.89
N TYR A 140 19.30 17.26 4.77
CA TYR A 140 19.75 17.80 3.49
C TYR A 140 20.31 16.72 2.53
N GLN A 141 20.94 15.67 3.06
CA GLN A 141 21.37 14.53 2.24
C GLN A 141 20.16 13.81 1.63
N MET A 142 19.17 13.44 2.45
CA MET A 142 17.93 12.80 2.01
C MET A 142 17.25 13.60 0.89
N MET A 143 17.12 14.92 1.04
CA MET A 143 16.55 15.81 0.02
C MET A 143 17.26 15.67 -1.35
N LYS A 144 18.59 15.80 -1.37
CA LYS A 144 19.39 15.61 -2.60
C LYS A 144 19.20 14.22 -3.19
N THR A 145 19.16 13.19 -2.35
CA THR A 145 18.99 11.80 -2.81
C THR A 145 17.61 11.56 -3.41
N TYR A 146 16.53 12.08 -2.81
CA TYR A 146 15.19 12.02 -3.42
C TYR A 146 15.15 12.68 -4.80
N LEU A 147 15.72 13.89 -4.94
CA LEU A 147 15.77 14.63 -6.20
C LEU A 147 16.60 13.90 -7.27
N LEU A 148 17.70 13.25 -6.86
CA LEU A 148 18.52 12.41 -7.73
C LEU A 148 17.75 11.18 -8.23
N ILE A 149 17.02 10.48 -7.35
CA ILE A 149 16.21 9.31 -7.76
C ILE A 149 15.04 9.71 -8.65
N LEU A 150 14.43 10.88 -8.43
CA LEU A 150 13.41 11.44 -9.32
C LEU A 150 13.96 11.71 -10.74
N GLU A 151 15.14 12.33 -10.87
CA GLU A 151 15.75 12.56 -12.19
C GLU A 151 16.25 11.26 -12.84
N ASP A 152 16.71 10.28 -12.05
CA ASP A 152 17.01 8.93 -12.53
C ASP A 152 15.74 8.20 -13.02
N PHE A 153 14.58 8.39 -12.39
CA PHE A 153 13.30 7.89 -12.88
C PHE A 153 12.90 8.54 -14.20
N LYS A 154 12.99 9.87 -14.29
CA LYS A 154 12.72 10.65 -15.52
C LYS A 154 13.47 10.12 -16.74
N ARG A 155 14.72 9.69 -16.55
CA ARG A 155 15.55 9.08 -17.61
C ARG A 155 15.06 7.69 -18.05
N GLN A 156 14.47 6.92 -17.14
CA GLN A 156 14.00 5.55 -17.38
C GLN A 156 12.56 5.47 -17.88
N MET A 157 11.73 6.50 -17.66
CA MET A 157 10.30 6.49 -18.06
C MET A 157 10.11 6.07 -19.53
N LYS A 158 10.99 6.50 -20.44
CA LYS A 158 10.97 6.11 -21.86
C LYS A 158 11.31 4.64 -22.13
N ASN A 159 12.08 4.01 -21.25
CA ASN A 159 12.44 2.58 -21.35
C ASN A 159 11.35 1.68 -20.75
N LEU A 160 10.53 2.20 -19.84
CA LEU A 160 9.36 1.50 -19.30
C LEU A 160 8.12 1.74 -20.16
N ASN A 161 7.95 2.95 -20.67
CA ASN A 161 6.84 3.39 -21.51
C ASN A 161 7.39 4.28 -22.64
N PRO A 162 7.65 3.73 -23.84
CA PRO A 162 8.14 4.50 -24.98
C PRO A 162 7.22 5.65 -25.44
N GLN A 163 5.91 5.56 -25.16
CA GLN A 163 4.95 6.63 -25.45
C GLN A 163 5.02 7.77 -24.42
N ASN A 164 5.55 7.49 -23.21
CA ASN A 164 5.70 8.43 -22.10
C ASN A 164 4.38 9.15 -21.71
N ASN A 165 3.23 8.49 -21.93
CA ASN A 165 1.89 9.01 -21.65
C ASN A 165 1.44 8.80 -20.19
N TYR A 166 2.37 8.82 -19.23
CA TYR A 166 2.03 8.67 -17.81
C TYR A 166 1.25 9.88 -17.27
N GLU A 167 0.21 9.62 -16.48
CA GLU A 167 -0.59 10.63 -15.77
C GLU A 167 -0.42 10.45 -14.25
N LEU A 168 0.10 11.48 -13.59
CA LEU A 168 0.36 11.44 -12.15
C LEU A 168 -0.94 11.63 -11.36
N VAL A 169 -1.52 10.54 -10.85
CA VAL A 169 -2.78 10.57 -10.12
C VAL A 169 -2.59 10.95 -8.64
N SER A 170 -1.48 10.55 -8.02
CA SER A 170 -1.20 10.93 -6.63
C SER A 170 0.28 10.93 -6.23
N ILE A 171 0.60 11.78 -5.26
CA ILE A 171 1.83 11.77 -4.46
C ILE A 171 1.45 11.49 -3.00
N PHE A 172 2.15 10.58 -2.34
CA PHE A 172 1.91 10.27 -0.92
C PHE A 172 3.20 10.33 -0.12
N PHE A 173 3.21 11.14 0.94
CA PHE A 173 4.28 11.19 1.92
C PHE A 173 3.87 10.38 3.16
N GLY A 174 4.59 9.30 3.45
CA GLY A 174 4.28 8.39 4.56
C GLY A 174 5.53 7.77 5.19
N GLY A 175 5.34 6.90 6.18
CA GLY A 175 6.39 6.04 6.74
C GLY A 175 6.58 6.18 8.24
N GLY A 176 7.63 6.91 8.65
CA GLY A 176 7.92 7.20 10.05
C GLY A 176 6.98 8.28 10.59
N THR A 177 7.27 9.54 10.28
CA THR A 177 6.39 10.69 10.58
C THR A 177 6.68 11.83 9.60
N PRO A 178 6.06 11.86 8.40
CA PRO A 178 6.31 12.87 7.36
C PRO A 178 6.13 14.32 7.81
N SER A 179 5.22 14.61 8.74
CA SER A 179 5.08 15.93 9.36
C SER A 179 6.31 16.43 10.14
N THR A 180 7.36 15.60 10.28
CA THR A 180 8.70 16.00 10.76
C THR A 180 9.67 16.42 9.65
N MET A 181 9.31 16.30 8.37
CA MET A 181 10.08 16.85 7.24
C MET A 181 10.07 18.38 7.28
N ASN A 182 11.03 19.04 6.63
CA ASN A 182 10.96 20.47 6.36
C ASN A 182 9.95 20.74 5.23
N PRO A 183 8.95 21.64 5.38
CA PRO A 183 7.98 21.94 4.31
C PRO A 183 8.60 22.35 2.97
N LEU A 184 9.77 23.02 2.97
CA LEU A 184 10.47 23.41 1.74
C LEU A 184 11.01 22.21 0.96
N MET A 185 11.47 21.16 1.66
CA MET A 185 11.86 19.89 1.03
C MET A 185 10.64 19.25 0.35
N MET A 186 9.49 19.28 1.02
CA MET A 186 8.25 18.71 0.50
C MET A 186 7.75 19.49 -0.73
N GLU A 187 7.83 20.81 -0.71
CA GLU A 187 7.53 21.70 -1.85
C GLU A 187 8.39 21.38 -3.07
N GLU A 188 9.71 21.25 -2.88
CA GLU A 188 10.66 20.92 -3.94
C GLU A 188 10.38 19.53 -4.55
N LEU A 189 10.09 18.53 -3.72
CA LEU A 189 9.74 17.18 -4.18
C LEU A 189 8.41 17.12 -4.93
N ILE A 190 7.38 17.83 -4.46
CA ILE A 190 6.10 17.96 -5.18
C ILE A 190 6.34 18.65 -6.53
N SER A 191 7.06 19.78 -6.53
CA SER A 191 7.32 20.55 -7.75
C SER A 191 8.10 19.74 -8.79
N LYS A 192 9.16 19.04 -8.35
CA LYS A 192 9.97 18.18 -9.23
C LYS A 192 9.19 16.97 -9.75
N SER A 193 8.29 16.41 -8.95
CA SER A 193 7.38 15.35 -9.40
C SER A 193 6.45 15.84 -10.51
N MET A 194 5.81 17.00 -10.34
CA MET A 194 4.92 17.59 -11.35
C MET A 194 5.65 17.92 -12.66
N GLU A 195 6.89 18.42 -12.58
CA GLU A 195 7.77 18.67 -13.74
C GLU A 195 8.05 17.38 -14.54
N ILE A 196 8.27 16.25 -13.88
CA ILE A 196 8.62 14.97 -14.52
C ILE A 196 7.47 14.40 -15.35
N PHE A 197 6.24 14.49 -14.83
CA PHE A 197 5.04 13.97 -15.49
C PHE A 197 4.28 15.04 -16.31
N SER A 198 4.85 16.23 -16.51
CA SER A 198 4.22 17.38 -17.19
C SER A 198 2.79 17.67 -16.73
N SER A 199 2.46 17.32 -15.49
CA SER A 199 1.09 17.22 -15.00
C SER A 199 0.62 18.55 -14.42
N ASN A 200 -0.64 18.93 -14.69
CA ASN A 200 -1.28 19.99 -13.92
C ASN A 200 -1.46 19.52 -12.46
N ARG A 201 -1.41 20.44 -11.49
CA ARG A 201 -1.69 20.13 -10.08
C ARG A 201 -3.17 19.85 -9.83
N ASP A 202 -4.06 20.38 -10.67
CA ASP A 202 -5.50 20.20 -10.54
C ASP A 202 -5.88 18.72 -10.65
N GLY A 203 -6.54 18.19 -9.61
CA GLY A 203 -7.02 16.81 -9.55
C GLY A 203 -6.02 15.79 -9.01
N VAL A 204 -4.73 16.10 -8.90
CA VAL A 204 -3.72 15.21 -8.29
C VAL A 204 -3.91 15.17 -6.77
N GLU A 205 -4.01 13.97 -6.20
CA GLU A 205 -4.05 13.83 -4.73
C GLU A 205 -2.63 13.92 -4.17
N ILE A 206 -2.39 14.84 -3.22
CA ILE A 206 -1.10 15.06 -2.59
C ILE A 206 -1.29 14.85 -1.08
N SER A 207 -1.13 13.60 -0.66
CA SER A 207 -1.41 13.10 0.69
C SER A 207 -0.18 13.16 1.61
N MET A 208 -0.38 13.43 2.91
CA MET A 208 0.66 13.34 3.95
C MET A 208 0.14 12.66 5.24
N GLU A 209 0.92 11.77 5.83
CA GLU A 209 0.72 11.25 7.20
C GLU A 209 1.29 12.22 8.26
N ALA A 210 0.56 12.48 9.33
CA ALA A 210 0.95 13.38 10.43
C ALA A 210 0.63 12.84 11.83
N ASN A 211 1.42 13.23 12.83
CA ASN A 211 1.06 13.09 14.24
C ASN A 211 0.29 14.33 14.73
N PRO A 212 -0.69 14.19 15.64
CA PRO A 212 -1.44 15.31 16.22
C PRO A 212 -0.66 16.08 17.33
N THR A 213 0.66 16.06 17.29
CA THR A 213 1.50 16.81 18.23
C THR A 213 1.31 18.32 18.03
N SER A 214 1.35 19.08 19.13
CA SER A 214 1.32 20.55 19.10
C SER A 214 2.38 21.16 18.16
N ILE A 215 3.57 20.54 18.04
CA ILE A 215 4.68 21.03 17.20
C ILE A 215 4.41 20.78 15.71
N GLU A 216 3.84 19.63 15.35
CA GLU A 216 3.49 19.31 13.97
C GLU A 216 2.21 20.03 13.51
N SER A 217 1.22 20.19 14.40
CA SER A 217 0.00 20.98 14.16
C SER A 217 0.34 22.42 13.73
N ALA A 218 1.30 23.06 14.40
CA ALA A 218 1.77 24.41 14.06
C ALA A 218 2.40 24.54 12.65
N LYS A 219 2.77 23.42 12.00
CA LYS A 219 3.38 23.41 10.65
C LYS A 219 2.40 23.14 9.53
N LEU A 220 1.17 22.70 9.81
CA LEU A 220 0.19 22.25 8.81
C LEU A 220 -0.07 23.29 7.70
N LEU A 221 -0.15 24.58 8.03
CA LEU A 221 -0.35 25.66 7.06
C LEU A 221 0.82 25.78 6.06
N ASN A 222 2.03 25.43 6.47
CA ASN A 222 3.21 25.47 5.59
C ASN A 222 3.28 24.23 4.70
N PHE A 223 2.84 23.06 5.18
CA PHE A 223 2.67 21.87 4.33
C PHE A 223 1.54 22.06 3.30
N HIS A 224 0.44 22.71 3.66
CA HIS A 224 -0.61 23.10 2.70
C HIS A 224 -0.06 24.04 1.62
N LYS A 225 0.73 25.07 1.99
CA LYS A 225 1.40 25.96 1.03
C LYS A 225 2.40 25.25 0.12
N ALA A 226 3.13 24.25 0.63
CA ALA A 226 4.02 23.40 -0.17
C ALA A 226 3.27 22.56 -1.23
N GLY A 227 1.96 22.38 -1.05
CA GLY A 227 1.07 21.69 -2.00
C GLY A 227 0.40 20.44 -1.46
N ILE A 228 0.55 20.09 -0.17
CA ILE A 228 -0.27 19.03 0.43
C ILE A 228 -1.74 19.45 0.36
N ASN A 229 -2.58 18.60 -0.25
CA ASN A 229 -4.02 18.85 -0.39
C ASN A 229 -4.89 17.77 0.27
N ARG A 230 -4.28 16.75 0.88
CA ARG A 230 -4.94 15.73 1.72
C ARG A 230 -4.06 15.34 2.92
N LEU A 231 -4.66 15.12 4.09
CA LEU A 231 -3.95 14.81 5.34
C LEU A 231 -4.55 13.56 6.02
N SER A 232 -3.71 12.69 6.59
CA SER A 232 -4.14 11.65 7.55
C SER A 232 -3.46 11.89 8.90
N ILE A 233 -4.24 12.01 9.96
CA ILE A 233 -3.73 12.25 11.32
C ILE A 233 -3.80 10.96 12.14
N GLY A 234 -2.65 10.50 12.64
CA GLY A 234 -2.51 9.31 13.44
C GLY A 234 -3.03 9.43 14.88
N VAL A 235 -4.33 9.64 15.09
CA VAL A 235 -4.96 9.81 16.41
C VAL A 235 -4.86 8.52 17.25
N GLN A 236 -5.12 7.37 16.65
CA GLN A 236 -5.21 6.02 17.24
C GLN A 236 -6.38 5.81 18.23
N SER A 237 -6.64 6.73 19.17
CA SER A 237 -7.77 6.63 20.09
C SER A 237 -8.18 8.00 20.67
N PHE A 238 -9.44 8.12 21.11
CA PHE A 238 -9.93 9.24 21.93
C PHE A 238 -9.99 8.88 23.43
N ASP A 239 -9.35 7.79 23.85
CA ASP A 239 -9.21 7.34 25.24
C ASP A 239 -7.75 7.42 25.71
N SER A 240 -7.53 8.02 26.88
CA SER A 240 -6.19 8.30 27.41
C SER A 240 -5.40 7.06 27.83
N ASP A 241 -6.06 6.01 28.34
CA ASP A 241 -5.38 4.77 28.72
C ASP A 241 -5.04 3.93 27.48
N CYS A 242 -5.89 3.95 26.45
CA CYS A 242 -5.57 3.41 25.13
C CYS A 242 -4.32 4.10 24.52
N LEU A 243 -4.28 5.44 24.50
CA LEU A 243 -3.13 6.21 23.98
C LEU A 243 -1.83 5.88 24.74
N LYS A 244 -1.91 5.77 26.07
CA LYS A 244 -0.81 5.39 26.96
C LYS A 244 -0.30 3.97 26.69
N THR A 245 -1.19 3.00 26.50
CA THR A 245 -0.83 1.61 26.12
C THR A 245 -0.15 1.53 24.75
N LEU A 246 -0.59 2.36 23.79
CA LEU A 246 0.03 2.49 22.46
C LEU A 246 1.36 3.27 22.48
N GLY A 247 1.75 3.85 23.62
CA GLY A 247 2.96 4.65 23.77
C GLY A 247 2.92 5.92 22.92
N ARG A 248 1.73 6.54 22.81
CA ARG A 248 1.55 7.84 22.16
C ARG A 248 1.93 8.96 23.14
N GLU A 249 2.63 9.97 22.64
CA GLU A 249 3.11 11.11 23.45
C GLU A 249 2.12 12.29 23.44
N HIS A 250 1.04 12.23 22.64
CA HIS A 250 0.01 13.26 22.55
C HIS A 250 -1.18 12.97 23.47
N SER A 251 -1.85 14.02 23.93
CA SER A 251 -3.10 13.96 24.69
C SER A 251 -4.36 14.00 23.82
N VAL A 252 -5.51 13.55 24.34
CA VAL A 252 -6.80 13.61 23.62
C VAL A 252 -7.17 15.05 23.23
N ASP A 253 -6.81 16.04 24.05
CA ASP A 253 -7.05 17.45 23.76
C ASP A 253 -6.16 17.98 22.63
N GLU A 254 -4.90 17.53 22.54
CA GLU A 254 -4.03 17.81 21.39
C GLU A 254 -4.52 17.13 20.11
N ALA A 255 -5.05 15.90 20.20
CA ALA A 255 -5.71 15.25 19.07
C ALA A 255 -6.87 16.08 18.54
N MET A 256 -7.78 16.53 19.44
CA MET A 256 -8.88 17.41 19.07
C MET A 256 -8.40 18.75 18.50
N TYR A 257 -7.38 19.38 19.08
CA TYR A 257 -6.81 20.63 18.58
C TYR A 257 -6.18 20.47 17.19
N ALA A 258 -5.41 19.40 16.96
CA ALA A 258 -4.80 19.13 15.66
C ALA A 258 -5.83 18.81 14.58
N ILE A 259 -6.91 18.10 14.92
CA ILE A 259 -8.05 17.84 14.01
C ILE A 259 -8.74 19.16 13.62
N GLU A 260 -9.12 20.01 14.57
CA GLU A 260 -9.82 21.26 14.25
C GLU A 260 -8.91 22.25 13.50
N ASN A 261 -7.62 22.32 13.84
CA ASN A 261 -6.64 23.08 13.06
C ASN A 261 -6.52 22.55 11.61
N ALA A 262 -6.45 21.24 11.42
CA ALA A 262 -6.44 20.63 10.09
C ALA A 262 -7.74 20.89 9.30
N LYS A 263 -8.91 20.81 9.94
CA LYS A 263 -10.21 21.15 9.31
C LYS A 263 -10.24 22.61 8.84
N ASN A 264 -9.68 23.54 9.61
CA ASN A 264 -9.57 24.95 9.22
C ASN A 264 -8.58 25.21 8.06
N ILE A 265 -7.66 24.29 7.77
CA ILE A 265 -6.62 24.44 6.72
C ILE A 265 -6.98 23.68 5.45
N PHE A 266 -7.42 22.41 5.57
CA PHE A 266 -7.67 21.49 4.46
C PHE A 266 -9.18 21.26 4.19
N GLY A 267 -10.05 21.57 5.15
CA GLY A 267 -11.46 21.18 5.12
C GLY A 267 -11.71 19.70 5.46
N ASN A 268 -12.95 19.37 5.83
CA ASN A 268 -13.37 18.02 6.20
C ASN A 268 -13.22 16.99 5.05
N ASP A 269 -13.29 17.47 3.80
CA ASP A 269 -13.26 16.64 2.58
C ASP A 269 -11.86 16.08 2.26
N SER A 270 -10.81 16.72 2.77
CA SER A 270 -9.41 16.37 2.55
C SER A 270 -8.71 15.86 3.81
N LEU A 271 -9.46 15.58 4.87
CA LEU A 271 -8.93 15.12 6.15
C LEU A 271 -9.39 13.70 6.48
N SER A 272 -8.43 12.87 6.88
CA SER A 272 -8.64 11.58 7.52
C SER A 272 -8.04 11.57 8.91
N ILE A 273 -8.58 10.73 9.78
CA ILE A 273 -7.93 10.32 11.02
C ILE A 273 -7.77 8.80 11.04
N ASP A 274 -6.64 8.34 11.56
CA ASP A 274 -6.37 6.93 11.78
C ASP A 274 -6.74 6.56 13.22
N LEU A 275 -7.55 5.53 13.42
CA LEU A 275 -7.96 5.01 14.72
C LEU A 275 -7.75 3.49 14.78
N MET A 276 -7.66 2.94 15.99
CA MET A 276 -7.32 1.55 16.22
C MET A 276 -8.28 0.85 17.19
N PHE A 277 -8.87 -0.27 16.75
CA PHE A 277 -9.61 -1.21 17.60
C PHE A 277 -8.75 -2.44 17.93
N GLY A 278 -9.27 -3.36 18.76
CA GLY A 278 -8.47 -4.51 19.22
C GLY A 278 -7.58 -4.27 20.44
N LEU A 279 -7.62 -3.08 21.05
CA LEU A 279 -6.79 -2.74 22.20
C LEU A 279 -7.17 -3.55 23.46
N PRO A 280 -6.26 -3.84 24.41
CA PRO A 280 -6.55 -4.53 25.67
C PRO A 280 -7.72 -3.92 26.45
N GLN A 281 -7.83 -2.59 26.47
CA GLN A 281 -8.96 -1.84 27.03
C GLN A 281 -10.31 -2.23 26.42
N HIS A 282 -10.34 -2.62 25.14
CA HIS A 282 -11.58 -2.98 24.46
C HIS A 282 -12.04 -4.40 24.84
N LYS A 283 -11.15 -5.26 25.34
CA LYS A 283 -11.52 -6.54 25.97
C LYS A 283 -12.25 -6.31 27.29
N THR A 284 -11.69 -5.46 28.16
CA THR A 284 -12.30 -5.17 29.47
C THR A 284 -13.54 -4.30 29.36
N ASN A 285 -13.62 -3.43 28.35
CA ASN A 285 -14.77 -2.58 28.08
C ASN A 285 -14.86 -2.17 26.60
N ARG A 286 -15.54 -2.97 25.77
CA ARG A 286 -15.76 -2.70 24.34
C ARG A 286 -16.44 -1.34 24.05
N THR A 287 -17.17 -0.76 25.02
CA THR A 287 -17.81 0.56 24.84
C THR A 287 -16.80 1.70 24.67
N ILE A 288 -15.52 1.49 25.00
CA ILE A 288 -14.43 2.43 24.70
C ILE A 288 -14.27 2.58 23.19
N TRP A 289 -14.33 1.48 22.42
CA TRP A 289 -14.36 1.55 20.96
C TRP A 289 -15.65 2.19 20.46
N GLU A 290 -16.80 1.78 20.98
CA GLU A 290 -18.11 2.33 20.57
C GLU A 290 -18.17 3.86 20.72
N LYS A 291 -17.60 4.40 21.80
CA LYS A 291 -17.45 5.84 22.07
C LYS A 291 -16.41 6.49 21.17
N THR A 292 -15.25 5.86 20.97
CA THR A 292 -14.18 6.35 20.10
C THR A 292 -14.69 6.53 18.66
N LEU A 293 -15.42 5.55 18.13
CA LEU A 293 -16.01 5.63 16.79
C LEU A 293 -17.13 6.67 16.71
N LYS A 294 -18.05 6.72 17.69
CA LYS A 294 -19.09 7.78 17.74
C LYS A 294 -18.49 9.18 17.83
N LYS A 295 -17.39 9.36 18.56
CA LYS A 295 -16.62 10.61 18.63
C LYS A 295 -15.97 10.94 17.28
N ALA A 296 -15.37 9.96 16.60
CA ALA A 296 -14.78 10.12 15.27
C ALA A 296 -15.81 10.59 14.23
N LEU A 297 -16.97 9.94 14.16
CA LEU A 297 -18.04 10.27 13.23
C LEU A 297 -18.64 11.66 13.51
N SER A 298 -18.68 12.09 14.78
CA SER A 298 -19.15 13.44 15.15
C SER A 298 -18.27 14.60 14.64
N LEU A 299 -17.11 14.32 14.03
CA LEU A 299 -16.23 15.32 13.42
C LEU A 299 -16.65 15.69 11.99
N ASP A 300 -17.56 14.91 11.37
CA ASP A 300 -18.03 15.02 9.98
C ASP A 300 -16.91 14.99 8.91
N LEU A 301 -15.87 14.18 9.14
CA LEU A 301 -14.81 13.97 8.15
C LEU A 301 -15.32 13.14 6.97
N ALA A 302 -14.78 13.39 5.77
CA ALA A 302 -15.16 12.64 4.59
C ALA A 302 -14.46 11.28 4.45
N HIS A 303 -13.40 11.03 5.23
CA HIS A 303 -12.64 9.79 5.23
C HIS A 303 -12.17 9.46 6.65
N ILE A 304 -12.15 8.17 7.04
CA ILE A 304 -11.60 7.70 8.31
C ILE A 304 -10.92 6.34 8.10
N SER A 305 -9.73 6.16 8.68
CA SER A 305 -8.96 4.92 8.66
C SER A 305 -9.17 4.17 9.99
N LEU A 306 -9.67 2.93 9.95
CA LEU A 306 -10.11 2.18 11.13
C LEU A 306 -9.44 0.81 11.17
N TYR A 307 -8.28 0.72 11.84
CA TYR A 307 -7.41 -0.45 11.83
C TYR A 307 -7.66 -1.39 13.01
N GLN A 308 -7.54 -2.70 12.77
CA GLN A 308 -7.34 -3.66 13.86
C GLN A 308 -5.89 -3.58 14.37
N LEU A 309 -5.69 -3.68 15.68
CA LEU A 309 -4.36 -3.92 16.27
C LEU A 309 -3.81 -5.28 15.82
N THR A 310 -2.76 -5.25 15.00
CA THR A 310 -1.91 -6.42 14.70
C THR A 310 -0.63 -6.34 15.52
N ILE A 311 -0.20 -7.47 16.11
CA ILE A 311 0.97 -7.51 17.00
C ILE A 311 2.16 -8.18 16.31
N GLU A 312 3.07 -7.36 15.80
CA GLU A 312 4.26 -7.85 15.09
C GLU A 312 5.44 -8.17 16.03
N LYS A 313 6.14 -9.27 15.73
CA LYS A 313 7.17 -9.90 16.59
C LYS A 313 8.34 -9.00 16.98
N ASN A 314 8.67 -8.00 16.15
CA ASN A 314 9.79 -7.09 16.38
C ASN A 314 9.42 -5.87 17.23
N THR A 315 8.15 -5.72 17.60
CA THR A 315 7.63 -4.55 18.33
C THR A 315 7.94 -4.61 19.83
N LYS A 316 7.78 -3.47 20.52
CA LYS A 316 7.73 -3.46 22.00
C LYS A 316 6.44 -4.12 22.48
N TYR A 317 5.35 -3.94 21.73
CA TYR A 317 4.01 -4.43 22.05
C TYR A 317 3.97 -5.96 22.18
N TYR A 318 4.59 -6.68 21.23
CA TYR A 318 4.73 -8.14 21.28
C TYR A 318 5.40 -8.60 22.59
N LYS A 319 6.40 -7.88 23.09
CA LYS A 319 7.07 -8.22 24.36
C LYS A 319 6.24 -7.93 25.61
N LEU A 320 5.25 -7.03 25.52
CA LEU A 320 4.34 -6.69 26.62
C LEU A 320 3.13 -7.62 26.66
N PHE A 321 2.61 -8.03 25.50
CA PHE A 321 1.36 -8.78 25.35
C PHE A 321 1.57 -10.14 24.65
N ASN A 322 2.71 -10.81 24.89
CA ASN A 322 3.00 -12.17 24.40
C ASN A 322 2.09 -13.25 25.05
N GLU A 323 1.32 -12.89 26.07
CA GLU A 323 0.22 -13.71 26.58
C GLU A 323 -1.11 -13.18 26.03
N GLU A 324 -1.73 -13.93 25.12
CA GLU A 324 -2.96 -13.57 24.37
C GLU A 324 -4.20 -13.28 25.28
N LYS A 325 -4.07 -13.51 26.59
CA LYS A 325 -5.13 -13.33 27.61
C LYS A 325 -5.64 -11.91 27.70
N ASP A 326 -4.77 -10.90 27.55
CA ASP A 326 -5.10 -9.49 27.79
C ASP A 326 -5.73 -8.80 26.57
N LEU A 327 -5.77 -9.47 25.43
CA LEU A 327 -6.31 -8.95 24.17
C LEU A 327 -7.74 -9.44 23.93
N PRO A 328 -8.55 -8.74 23.12
CA PRO A 328 -9.82 -9.26 22.61
C PRO A 328 -9.67 -10.66 22.00
N ASN A 329 -10.67 -11.51 22.15
CA ASN A 329 -10.77 -12.79 21.45
C ASN A 329 -11.46 -12.65 20.09
N GLU A 330 -11.55 -13.73 19.31
CA GLU A 330 -12.06 -13.71 17.94
C GLU A 330 -13.51 -13.19 17.82
N ASP A 331 -14.40 -13.57 18.75
CA ASP A 331 -15.78 -13.07 18.81
C ASP A 331 -15.82 -11.56 19.15
N GLU A 332 -14.90 -11.10 20.02
CA GLU A 332 -14.78 -9.69 20.40
C GLU A 332 -14.21 -8.84 19.25
N TYR A 333 -13.28 -9.39 18.46
CA TYR A 333 -12.78 -8.77 17.22
C TYR A 333 -13.87 -8.68 16.15
N SER A 334 -14.60 -9.78 15.86
CA SER A 334 -15.69 -9.75 14.88
C SER A 334 -16.76 -8.74 15.31
N TYR A 335 -17.19 -8.76 16.58
CA TYR A 335 -18.15 -7.78 17.10
C TYR A 335 -17.68 -6.33 16.90
N MET A 336 -16.43 -6.01 17.22
CA MET A 336 -15.90 -4.66 16.99
C MET A 336 -15.88 -4.32 15.50
N TYR A 337 -15.50 -5.25 14.63
CA TYR A 337 -15.44 -5.01 13.19
C TYR A 337 -16.84 -4.83 12.57
N ASP A 338 -17.80 -5.70 12.90
CA ASP A 338 -19.19 -5.61 12.44
C ASP A 338 -19.86 -4.32 12.94
N TYR A 339 -19.74 -4.01 14.24
CA TYR A 339 -20.20 -2.72 14.79
C TYR A 339 -19.55 -1.52 14.07
N THR A 340 -18.28 -1.63 13.65
CA THR A 340 -17.59 -0.55 12.95
C THR A 340 -18.21 -0.29 11.59
N ILE A 341 -18.40 -1.34 10.78
CA ILE A 341 -18.96 -1.21 9.43
C ILE A 341 -20.40 -0.69 9.50
N ASP A 342 -21.24 -1.26 10.37
CA ASP A 342 -22.64 -0.86 10.51
C ASP A 342 -22.77 0.60 10.96
N THR A 343 -21.94 1.04 11.92
CA THR A 343 -21.97 2.42 12.44
C THR A 343 -21.43 3.42 11.41
N CYS A 344 -20.40 3.07 10.63
CA CYS A 344 -19.87 3.91 9.56
C CYS A 344 -20.87 4.05 8.40
N HIS A 345 -21.45 2.95 7.93
CA HIS A 345 -22.48 2.97 6.87
C HIS A 345 -23.71 3.79 7.31
N SER A 346 -24.16 3.63 8.56
CA SER A 346 -25.23 4.44 9.16
C SER A 346 -24.91 5.94 9.24
N ALA A 347 -23.64 6.32 9.16
CA ALA A 347 -23.16 7.71 9.12
C ALA A 347 -22.80 8.19 7.70
N GLY A 348 -23.07 7.38 6.66
CA GLY A 348 -22.76 7.72 5.26
C GLY A 348 -21.28 7.54 4.87
N LEU A 349 -20.50 6.79 5.65
CA LEU A 349 -19.13 6.39 5.31
C LEU A 349 -19.11 4.92 4.87
N GLU A 350 -18.85 4.70 3.59
CA GLU A 350 -18.76 3.38 3.00
C GLU A 350 -17.36 2.78 3.17
N MET A 351 -17.30 1.50 3.56
CA MET A 351 -16.07 0.72 3.50
C MET A 351 -15.74 0.46 2.02
N TYR A 352 -14.71 1.12 1.49
CA TYR A 352 -14.24 0.88 0.12
C TYR A 352 -13.16 -0.22 0.09
N GLU A 353 -12.44 -0.39 1.19
CA GLU A 353 -11.48 -1.46 1.45
C GLU A 353 -11.44 -1.80 2.95
N VAL A 354 -10.93 -2.97 3.31
CA VAL A 354 -11.00 -3.59 4.65
C VAL A 354 -10.71 -2.71 5.88
N SER A 355 -9.89 -1.65 5.75
CA SER A 355 -9.49 -0.74 6.83
C SER A 355 -9.85 0.73 6.60
N ASN A 356 -10.45 1.12 5.46
CA ASN A 356 -10.71 2.53 5.14
C ASN A 356 -12.14 2.82 4.68
N PHE A 357 -12.66 3.93 5.19
CA PHE A 357 -14.05 4.34 5.12
C PHE A 357 -14.15 5.75 4.53
N ALA A 358 -15.05 5.97 3.58
CA ALA A 358 -15.19 7.28 2.93
C ALA A 358 -16.64 7.59 2.52
N LYS A 359 -16.96 8.89 2.43
CA LYS A 359 -18.10 9.36 1.65
C LYS A 359 -17.84 9.02 0.16
N PRO A 360 -18.82 8.59 -0.64
CA PRO A 360 -18.59 8.20 -2.03
C PRO A 360 -17.88 9.30 -2.85
N GLY A 361 -16.79 8.95 -3.52
CA GLY A 361 -15.94 9.90 -4.26
C GLY A 361 -14.90 10.63 -3.40
N LYS A 362 -14.72 10.24 -2.13
CA LYS A 362 -13.72 10.77 -1.18
C LYS A 362 -12.74 9.68 -0.70
N GLU A 363 -12.70 8.56 -1.40
CA GLU A 363 -11.74 7.47 -1.19
C GLU A 363 -10.31 7.98 -1.47
N CYS A 364 -9.32 7.49 -0.73
CA CYS A 364 -7.91 7.85 -0.96
C CYS A 364 -7.45 7.33 -2.33
N LYS A 365 -7.15 8.23 -3.28
CA LYS A 365 -6.71 7.86 -4.64
C LYS A 365 -5.44 7.02 -4.60
N HIS A 366 -4.49 7.38 -3.73
CA HIS A 366 -3.27 6.60 -3.56
C HIS A 366 -3.55 5.18 -3.04
N ASN A 367 -4.55 4.99 -2.18
CA ASN A 367 -4.92 3.65 -1.70
C ASN A 367 -5.53 2.80 -2.83
N ILE A 368 -6.42 3.40 -3.62
CA ILE A 368 -7.05 2.75 -4.78
C ILE A 368 -6.01 2.28 -5.81
N MET A 369 -4.94 3.06 -6.02
CA MET A 369 -3.88 2.72 -6.96
C MET A 369 -3.16 1.40 -6.62
N TYR A 370 -2.89 1.14 -5.34
CA TYR A 370 -2.29 -0.14 -4.94
C TYR A 370 -3.32 -1.27 -4.81
N TRP A 371 -4.49 -1.01 -4.22
CA TRP A 371 -5.50 -2.05 -3.98
C TRP A 371 -6.02 -2.72 -5.26
N ARG A 372 -6.13 -1.97 -6.36
CA ARG A 372 -6.57 -2.53 -7.66
C ARG A 372 -5.53 -3.38 -8.36
N SER A 373 -4.26 -3.33 -7.95
CA SER A 373 -3.17 -4.17 -8.46
C SER A 373 -2.96 -4.14 -10.00
N ILE A 374 -3.44 -3.12 -10.70
CA ILE A 374 -3.23 -2.93 -12.17
C ILE A 374 -2.44 -1.67 -12.55
N TYR A 375 -2.29 -0.70 -11.64
CA TYR A 375 -1.58 0.57 -11.89
C TYR A 375 -0.16 0.58 -11.34
N ASP A 376 0.71 1.41 -11.90
CA ASP A 376 2.10 1.54 -11.45
C ASP A 376 2.23 2.54 -10.28
N PHE A 377 3.22 2.34 -9.41
CA PHE A 377 3.60 3.31 -8.39
C PHE A 377 5.11 3.30 -8.09
N VAL A 378 5.71 4.49 -8.01
CA VAL A 378 7.15 4.67 -7.75
C VAL A 378 7.41 4.76 -6.25
N GLY A 379 8.09 3.77 -5.68
CA GLY A 379 8.55 3.80 -4.29
C GLY A 379 9.92 4.46 -4.14
N ILE A 380 9.99 5.60 -3.45
CA ILE A 380 11.23 6.38 -3.27
C ILE A 380 11.47 6.61 -1.77
N GLY A 381 12.72 6.40 -1.32
CA GLY A 381 13.13 6.58 0.07
C GLY A 381 13.44 5.25 0.78
N PRO A 382 14.10 5.28 1.95
CA PRO A 382 14.66 4.08 2.57
C PRO A 382 13.58 3.06 2.94
N GLY A 383 13.64 1.85 2.39
CA GLY A 383 12.62 0.81 2.59
C GLY A 383 11.24 1.13 2.00
N ALA A 384 11.14 2.06 1.05
CA ALA A 384 9.96 2.17 0.20
C ALA A 384 9.86 0.93 -0.72
N HIS A 385 8.62 0.58 -1.08
CA HIS A 385 8.30 -0.40 -2.11
C HIS A 385 7.68 0.31 -3.31
N GLY A 386 7.98 -0.17 -4.51
CA GLY A 386 7.39 0.31 -5.75
C GLY A 386 7.00 -0.85 -6.66
N ARG A 387 6.26 -0.52 -7.72
CA ARG A 387 5.78 -1.48 -8.69
C ARG A 387 5.65 -0.80 -10.05
N LEU A 388 6.36 -1.32 -11.04
CA LEU A 388 6.52 -0.69 -12.36
C LEU A 388 6.31 -1.72 -13.46
N THR A 389 5.72 -1.29 -14.58
CA THR A 389 5.45 -2.13 -15.74
C THR A 389 6.26 -1.61 -16.92
N ASN A 390 6.99 -2.49 -17.60
CA ASN A 390 7.46 -2.19 -18.95
C ASN A 390 6.30 -2.49 -19.93
N TYR A 391 5.75 -1.45 -20.53
CA TYR A 391 4.52 -1.53 -21.35
C TYR A 391 4.75 -2.11 -22.75
N GLU A 392 5.98 -2.12 -23.24
CA GLU A 392 6.38 -2.75 -24.50
C GLU A 392 6.43 -4.28 -24.39
N THR A 393 7.02 -4.81 -23.31
CA THR A 393 7.20 -6.25 -23.05
C THR A 393 6.12 -6.85 -22.14
N ARG A 394 5.27 -6.00 -21.53
CA ARG A 394 4.28 -6.34 -20.49
C ARG A 394 4.86 -6.93 -19.19
N GLN A 395 6.19 -6.92 -19.00
CA GLN A 395 6.80 -7.38 -17.75
C GLN A 395 6.55 -6.38 -16.61
N ARG A 396 5.93 -6.84 -15.51
CA ARG A 396 5.82 -6.11 -14.25
C ARG A 396 7.02 -6.41 -13.34
N TYR A 397 7.50 -5.40 -12.62
CA TYR A 397 8.56 -5.50 -11.64
C TYR A 397 8.06 -5.06 -10.27
N SER A 398 8.45 -5.80 -9.22
CA SER A 398 8.43 -5.32 -7.83
C SER A 398 9.78 -4.67 -7.52
N THR A 399 9.77 -3.50 -6.86
CA THR A 399 10.99 -2.80 -6.43
C THR A 399 11.02 -2.59 -4.92
N ILE A 400 12.21 -2.74 -4.32
CA ILE A 400 12.43 -2.54 -2.89
C ILE A 400 13.67 -1.67 -2.70
N GLN A 401 13.53 -0.58 -1.96
CA GLN A 401 14.61 0.34 -1.60
C GLN A 401 15.44 -0.17 -0.40
N VAL A 402 16.69 0.29 -0.28
CA VAL A 402 17.57 -0.03 0.86
C VAL A 402 16.94 0.44 2.18
N LEU A 403 16.90 -0.41 3.22
CA LEU A 403 16.20 -0.10 4.47
C LEU A 403 16.81 1.07 5.27
N LYS A 404 18.12 1.07 5.54
CA LYS A 404 18.71 2.13 6.37
C LYS A 404 18.86 3.44 5.58
N PRO A 405 18.56 4.62 6.18
CA PRO A 405 18.72 5.90 5.50
C PRO A 405 20.16 6.17 5.04
N GLU A 406 21.14 5.89 5.88
CA GLU A 406 22.55 6.10 5.58
C GLU A 406 23.02 5.16 4.44
N ASP A 407 22.76 3.85 4.56
CA ASP A 407 23.05 2.86 3.50
C ASP A 407 22.32 3.17 2.17
N TRP A 408 21.14 3.79 2.22
CA TRP A 408 20.36 4.19 1.04
C TRP A 408 20.99 5.40 0.34
N ILE A 409 21.33 6.45 1.09
CA ILE A 409 22.03 7.63 0.58
C ILE A 409 23.35 7.22 -0.08
N GLU A 410 24.13 6.34 0.55
CA GLU A 410 25.40 5.86 0.01
C GLU A 410 25.24 5.22 -1.38
N LYS A 411 24.35 4.22 -1.51
CA LYS A 411 24.15 3.50 -2.80
C LYS A 411 23.48 4.37 -3.87
N ALA A 412 22.57 5.26 -3.46
CA ALA A 412 21.95 6.22 -4.37
C ALA A 412 22.93 7.34 -4.80
N SER A 413 24.02 7.58 -4.07
CA SER A 413 25.05 8.59 -4.38
C SER A 413 26.21 8.07 -5.25
N LEU A 414 26.14 6.81 -5.72
CA LEU A 414 27.01 6.29 -6.79
C LEU A 414 26.78 7.06 -8.11
N ASP A 415 27.53 6.75 -9.18
CA ASP A 415 27.21 7.29 -10.50
C ASP A 415 26.01 6.59 -11.17
N PHE A 416 25.34 7.28 -12.09
CA PHE A 416 24.15 6.76 -12.78
C PHE A 416 24.47 5.54 -13.66
N SER A 417 25.65 5.47 -14.28
CA SER A 417 26.08 4.31 -15.06
C SER A 417 26.17 3.04 -14.21
N THR A 418 26.68 3.15 -12.99
CA THR A 418 26.78 2.05 -12.01
C THR A 418 25.41 1.59 -11.50
N ARG A 419 24.43 2.50 -11.36
CA ARG A 419 23.03 2.11 -11.08
C ARG A 419 22.34 1.52 -12.31
N ASN A 420 22.44 2.15 -13.47
CA ASN A 420 21.69 1.77 -14.68
C ASN A 420 22.21 0.47 -15.32
N SER A 421 23.47 0.08 -15.08
CA SER A 421 24.02 -1.23 -15.48
C SER A 421 23.60 -2.37 -14.55
N ASN A 422 22.92 -2.10 -13.43
CA ASN A 422 22.40 -3.10 -12.52
C ASN A 422 20.93 -2.81 -12.16
N PRO A 423 19.95 -3.50 -12.79
CA PRO A 423 18.53 -3.32 -12.49
C PRO A 423 18.15 -3.41 -11.00
N ALA A 424 18.88 -4.16 -10.18
CA ALA A 424 18.62 -4.22 -8.74
C ALA A 424 19.06 -2.97 -7.94
N LEU A 425 19.85 -2.07 -8.54
CA LEU A 425 20.28 -0.76 -7.99
C LEU A 425 19.60 0.43 -8.68
N LEU A 426 18.83 0.17 -9.73
CA LEU A 426 18.02 1.14 -10.46
C LEU A 426 17.11 1.88 -9.47
N LEU A 427 16.94 3.20 -9.61
CA LEU A 427 16.17 4.03 -8.66
C LEU A 427 16.65 3.98 -7.18
N GLY A 428 17.86 3.51 -6.89
CA GLY A 428 18.37 3.35 -5.53
C GLY A 428 17.93 2.06 -4.83
N ASN A 429 17.29 1.16 -5.57
CA ASN A 429 16.82 -0.13 -5.09
C ASN A 429 17.93 -0.97 -4.43
N ILE A 430 17.51 -1.94 -3.61
CA ILE A 430 18.33 -3.10 -3.22
C ILE A 430 17.86 -4.39 -3.92
N LYS A 431 16.66 -4.37 -4.51
CA LYS A 431 16.04 -5.51 -5.19
C LYS A 431 15.09 -5.00 -6.27
N GLN A 432 15.16 -5.61 -7.46
CA GLN A 432 14.12 -5.57 -8.48
C GLN A 432 13.81 -7.02 -8.86
N GLU A 433 12.53 -7.41 -8.89
CA GLU A 433 12.09 -8.76 -9.24
C GLU A 433 11.05 -8.72 -10.35
N ASN A 434 11.28 -9.50 -11.41
CA ASN A 434 10.27 -9.78 -12.43
C ASN A 434 9.16 -10.61 -11.79
N LEU A 435 7.93 -10.09 -11.80
CA LEU A 435 6.76 -10.84 -11.34
C LEU A 435 6.26 -11.74 -12.48
N SER A 436 6.14 -13.04 -12.22
CA SER A 436 5.51 -13.98 -13.13
C SER A 436 4.03 -13.64 -13.33
N GLU A 437 3.42 -14.13 -14.41
CA GLU A 437 1.98 -13.95 -14.65
C GLU A 437 1.15 -14.41 -13.43
N MET A 438 1.46 -15.59 -12.89
CA MET A 438 0.77 -16.12 -11.72
C MET A 438 0.97 -15.25 -10.47
N GLN A 439 2.17 -14.71 -10.24
CA GLN A 439 2.41 -13.79 -9.12
C GLN A 439 1.61 -12.48 -9.26
N GLN A 440 1.45 -11.98 -10.50
CA GLN A 440 0.61 -10.80 -10.75
C GLN A 440 -0.89 -11.10 -10.52
N ILE A 441 -1.32 -12.34 -10.77
CA ILE A 441 -2.69 -12.81 -10.49
C ILE A 441 -2.89 -12.99 -8.97
N GLU A 442 -1.96 -13.62 -8.27
CA GLU A 442 -1.97 -13.75 -6.81
C GLU A 442 -2.01 -12.37 -6.12
N GLU A 443 -1.20 -11.42 -6.59
CA GLU A 443 -1.21 -10.02 -6.17
C GLU A 443 -2.58 -9.37 -6.43
N LEU A 444 -3.18 -9.59 -7.61
CA LEU A 444 -4.49 -9.06 -7.98
C LEU A 444 -5.61 -9.59 -7.06
N PHE A 445 -5.62 -10.88 -6.73
CA PHE A 445 -6.63 -11.42 -5.81
C PHE A 445 -6.37 -11.04 -4.35
N MET A 446 -5.12 -11.06 -3.89
CA MET A 446 -4.75 -10.69 -2.52
C MET A 446 -5.16 -9.25 -2.18
N MET A 447 -4.99 -8.33 -3.14
CA MET A 447 -5.36 -6.92 -2.99
C MET A 447 -6.83 -6.64 -3.38
N GLY A 448 -7.29 -7.19 -4.50
CA GLY A 448 -8.64 -6.90 -5.03
C GLY A 448 -9.78 -7.46 -4.17
N LEU A 449 -9.62 -8.65 -3.57
CA LEU A 449 -10.64 -9.19 -2.64
C LEU A 449 -10.72 -8.39 -1.31
N ARG A 450 -9.75 -7.49 -1.03
CA ARG A 450 -9.82 -6.53 0.07
C ARG A 450 -10.61 -5.25 -0.28
N MET A 451 -10.97 -5.04 -1.55
CA MET A 451 -11.84 -3.93 -1.98
C MET A 451 -13.31 -4.30 -1.83
N ALA A 452 -13.91 -3.97 -0.67
CA ALA A 452 -15.16 -4.54 -0.17
C ALA A 452 -16.39 -4.41 -1.07
N LYS A 453 -16.41 -3.46 -2.02
CA LYS A 453 -17.48 -3.32 -3.03
C LYS A 453 -17.05 -3.61 -4.46
N GLU A 454 -15.78 -3.41 -4.79
CA GLU A 454 -15.28 -3.54 -6.17
C GLU A 454 -14.83 -4.97 -6.48
N GLY A 455 -14.16 -5.62 -5.53
CA GLY A 455 -13.57 -6.94 -5.70
C GLY A 455 -12.49 -7.00 -6.78
N VAL A 456 -12.27 -8.20 -7.29
CA VAL A 456 -11.45 -8.44 -8.48
C VAL A 456 -12.33 -8.38 -9.72
N LYS A 457 -11.98 -7.52 -10.68
CA LYS A 457 -12.60 -7.49 -12.02
C LYS A 457 -12.00 -8.56 -12.92
N GLU A 458 -12.82 -9.16 -13.78
CA GLU A 458 -12.32 -10.08 -14.80
C GLU A 458 -11.57 -9.32 -15.91
N SER A 459 -11.91 -8.05 -16.16
CA SER A 459 -11.10 -7.16 -17.02
C SER A 459 -9.66 -6.99 -16.50
N SER A 460 -9.47 -6.80 -15.18
CA SER A 460 -8.13 -6.74 -14.55
C SER A 460 -7.35 -8.05 -14.69
N LEU A 461 -8.04 -9.19 -14.69
CA LEU A 461 -7.42 -10.50 -14.92
C LEU A 461 -7.00 -10.66 -16.39
N LYS A 462 -7.86 -10.24 -17.33
CA LYS A 462 -7.58 -10.19 -18.78
C LYS A 462 -6.47 -9.20 -19.15
N TYR A 463 -6.28 -8.14 -18.39
CA TYR A 463 -5.16 -7.20 -18.53
C TYR A 463 -3.79 -7.84 -18.25
N ILE A 464 -3.76 -8.85 -17.37
CA ILE A 464 -2.55 -9.63 -17.05
C ILE A 464 -2.36 -10.75 -18.08
N ASN A 465 -3.40 -11.56 -18.34
CA ASN A 465 -3.43 -12.56 -19.40
C ASN A 465 -4.78 -12.52 -20.13
N SER A 466 -4.79 -12.07 -21.38
CA SER A 466 -6.00 -11.84 -22.18
C SER A 466 -6.85 -13.09 -22.43
N SER A 467 -6.31 -14.28 -22.22
CA SER A 467 -7.04 -15.54 -22.33
C SER A 467 -7.70 -15.98 -21.02
N MET A 468 -7.38 -15.37 -19.87
CA MET A 468 -7.77 -15.83 -18.54
C MET A 468 -9.18 -15.37 -18.13
N THR A 469 -9.91 -16.22 -17.42
CA THR A 469 -11.24 -15.94 -16.81
C THR A 469 -11.30 -16.59 -15.43
N PHE A 470 -12.32 -16.27 -14.62
CA PHE A 470 -12.45 -16.89 -13.30
C PHE A 470 -12.60 -18.42 -13.36
N GLU A 471 -13.26 -18.95 -14.39
CA GLU A 471 -13.50 -20.38 -14.61
C GLU A 471 -12.25 -21.14 -15.09
N LYS A 472 -11.26 -20.44 -15.66
CA LYS A 472 -9.95 -21.01 -16.02
C LYS A 472 -9.00 -21.07 -14.83
N LEU A 473 -9.13 -20.12 -13.91
CA LEU A 473 -8.27 -19.97 -12.74
C LEU A 473 -8.75 -20.80 -11.55
N PHE A 474 -10.06 -20.99 -11.39
CA PHE A 474 -10.66 -21.71 -10.26
C PHE A 474 -11.72 -22.72 -10.68
N SER A 475 -11.77 -23.85 -9.98
CA SER A 475 -12.82 -24.85 -10.14
C SER A 475 -14.21 -24.26 -9.85
N SER A 476 -15.16 -24.42 -10.78
CA SER A 476 -16.55 -23.97 -10.58
C SER A 476 -17.20 -24.59 -9.34
N ASN A 477 -16.78 -25.81 -8.96
CA ASN A 477 -17.26 -26.47 -7.73
C ASN A 477 -16.70 -25.79 -6.46
N LEU A 478 -15.49 -25.21 -6.50
CA LEU A 478 -15.02 -24.39 -5.39
C LEU A 478 -15.80 -23.08 -5.31
N ILE A 479 -15.91 -22.36 -6.42
CA ILE A 479 -16.59 -21.06 -6.47
C ILE A 479 -18.06 -21.20 -6.04
N ASN A 480 -18.78 -22.22 -6.51
CA ASN A 480 -20.16 -22.48 -6.10
C ASN A 480 -20.28 -22.75 -4.58
N ARG A 481 -19.39 -23.57 -3.99
CA ARG A 481 -19.36 -23.80 -2.53
C ARG A 481 -19.08 -22.52 -1.73
N LEU A 482 -18.19 -21.66 -2.23
CA LEU A 482 -17.85 -20.39 -1.58
C LEU A 482 -18.98 -19.35 -1.70
N ILE A 483 -19.81 -19.41 -2.75
CA ILE A 483 -21.02 -18.60 -2.90
C ILE A 483 -22.16 -19.15 -2.02
N GLU A 484 -22.41 -20.47 -2.05
CA GLU A 484 -23.43 -21.14 -1.23
C GLU A 484 -23.22 -20.91 0.27
N HIS A 485 -21.97 -20.82 0.70
CA HIS A 485 -21.61 -20.53 2.10
C HIS A 485 -21.36 -19.04 2.39
N ASP A 486 -21.73 -18.11 1.50
CA ASP A 486 -21.61 -16.66 1.70
C ASP A 486 -20.18 -16.22 2.05
N TYR A 487 -19.16 -16.69 1.32
CA TYR A 487 -17.78 -16.18 1.40
C TYR A 487 -17.38 -15.38 0.17
N LEU A 488 -17.96 -15.68 -1.00
CA LEU A 488 -17.78 -14.95 -2.25
C LEU A 488 -19.12 -14.58 -2.88
N SER A 489 -19.12 -13.52 -3.67
CA SER A 489 -20.17 -13.19 -4.62
C SER A 489 -19.56 -12.97 -5.99
N LEU A 490 -20.24 -13.44 -7.04
CA LEU A 490 -20.00 -13.02 -8.41
C LEU A 490 -21.06 -11.97 -8.76
N VAL A 491 -20.61 -10.76 -9.05
CA VAL A 491 -21.44 -9.61 -9.42
C VAL A 491 -21.22 -9.32 -10.89
N GLU A 492 -22.28 -9.37 -11.68
CA GLU A 492 -22.25 -9.06 -13.12
C GLU A 492 -23.04 -7.77 -13.35
N GLU A 493 -22.34 -6.70 -13.76
CA GLU A 493 -22.89 -5.34 -13.90
C GLU A 493 -22.45 -4.76 -15.25
N ALA A 494 -23.44 -4.45 -16.10
CA ALA A 494 -23.21 -4.13 -17.51
C ALA A 494 -22.37 -5.21 -18.23
N GLU A 495 -21.14 -4.90 -18.63
CA GLU A 495 -20.23 -5.81 -19.34
C GLU A 495 -19.06 -6.32 -18.47
N GLU A 496 -19.06 -5.99 -17.16
CA GLU A 496 -18.00 -6.39 -16.23
C GLU A 496 -18.46 -7.51 -15.28
N ARG A 497 -17.54 -8.44 -14.98
CA ARG A 497 -17.74 -9.54 -14.03
C ARG A 497 -16.79 -9.36 -12.86
N ARG A 498 -17.31 -9.35 -11.64
CA ARG A 498 -16.56 -8.99 -10.42
C ARG A 498 -16.67 -10.07 -9.36
N MET A 499 -15.55 -10.64 -8.93
CA MET A 499 -15.48 -11.52 -7.77
C MET A 499 -15.24 -10.70 -6.51
N VAL A 500 -16.22 -10.65 -5.61
CA VAL A 500 -16.20 -9.82 -4.40
C VAL A 500 -16.23 -10.71 -3.17
N ALA A 501 -15.39 -10.42 -2.17
CA ALA A 501 -15.49 -11.06 -0.86
C ALA A 501 -16.72 -10.52 -0.13
N THR A 502 -17.58 -11.41 0.35
CA THR A 502 -18.78 -11.03 1.13
C THR A 502 -18.37 -10.49 2.51
N ARG A 503 -19.34 -10.02 3.31
CA ARG A 503 -19.05 -9.59 4.69
C ARG A 503 -18.31 -10.68 5.48
N LYS A 504 -18.79 -11.91 5.39
CA LYS A 504 -18.22 -13.10 6.04
C LYS A 504 -16.94 -13.58 5.36
N GLY A 505 -16.81 -13.41 4.03
CA GLY A 505 -15.57 -13.62 3.29
C GLY A 505 -14.42 -12.71 3.74
N ILE A 506 -14.70 -11.43 3.94
CA ILE A 506 -13.73 -10.44 4.43
C ILE A 506 -13.14 -10.86 5.78
N ASN A 507 -13.98 -11.34 6.71
CA ASN A 507 -13.55 -11.78 8.04
C ASN A 507 -12.60 -13.01 8.02
N VAL A 508 -12.45 -13.73 6.89
CA VAL A 508 -11.57 -14.91 6.75
C VAL A 508 -10.66 -14.84 5.50
N LEU A 509 -10.37 -13.64 5.00
CA LEU A 509 -9.74 -13.41 3.68
C LEU A 509 -8.49 -14.24 3.38
N ASP A 510 -7.58 -14.43 4.34
CA ASP A 510 -6.34 -15.17 4.10
C ASP A 510 -6.56 -16.69 3.97
N ILE A 511 -7.58 -17.23 4.65
CA ILE A 511 -8.03 -18.63 4.49
C ILE A 511 -8.75 -18.79 3.14
N LEU A 512 -9.56 -17.80 2.76
CA LEU A 512 -10.28 -17.76 1.49
C LEU A 512 -9.31 -17.73 0.29
N LEU A 513 -8.31 -16.83 0.33
CA LEU A 513 -7.22 -16.76 -0.65
C LEU A 513 -6.40 -18.05 -0.69
N GLY A 514 -6.03 -18.58 0.47
CA GLY A 514 -5.33 -19.87 0.57
C GLY A 514 -6.09 -21.01 -0.08
N THR A 515 -7.42 -21.06 0.12
CA THR A 515 -8.28 -22.08 -0.48
C THR A 515 -8.35 -21.93 -2.00
N LEU A 516 -8.64 -20.71 -2.49
CA LEU A 516 -8.71 -20.38 -3.92
C LEU A 516 -7.47 -20.82 -4.70
N PHE A 517 -6.27 -20.52 -4.19
CA PHE A 517 -5.02 -20.88 -4.86
C PHE A 517 -4.53 -22.31 -4.58
N SER A 518 -5.07 -23.00 -3.56
CA SER A 518 -4.74 -24.40 -3.26
C SER A 518 -5.50 -25.44 -4.10
N GLU A 519 -6.72 -25.13 -4.57
CA GLU A 519 -7.50 -25.99 -5.48
C GLU A 519 -7.42 -25.50 -6.96
N ASN A 520 -6.42 -24.71 -7.34
CA ASN A 520 -6.24 -24.26 -8.73
C ASN A 520 -6.00 -25.48 -9.65
N PRO A 521 -6.81 -25.70 -10.70
CA PRO A 521 -6.74 -26.90 -11.55
C PRO A 521 -5.46 -27.00 -12.41
N ASN A 522 -4.55 -26.03 -12.33
CA ASN A 522 -3.31 -25.96 -13.10
C ASN A 522 -2.03 -26.27 -12.27
N ASN A 523 -2.15 -26.79 -11.03
CA ASN A 523 -1.06 -26.99 -10.04
C ASN A 523 -1.02 -28.41 -9.41
#